data_AF-A0A329XDE8-F1
#
_entry.id   AF-A0A329XDE8-F1
#
_cell.length_a   1.000
_cell.length_b   1.000
_cell.length_c   1.000
_cell.angle_alpha   90.00
_cell.angle_beta   90.00
_cell.angle_gamma   90.00
#
_symmetry.space_group_name_H-M   'P 1'
#
loop_
_entity.id
_entity.type
_entity.pdbx_description
1 polymer ?
#
loop_
_entity_poly.entity_id
_entity_poly.type
_entity_poly.pdbx_seq_one_letter_code
_entity_poly.pdbx_strand_id
1 'polypeptide(L)'
;MSLAALPVAASLAACHDKPTTSVDAIPLDGFTTAVLRQEDADELTLGKLSSFLETSCDDSDALAAMFSGLGADGTLALTEAVGDHVGLTHRASDAESELARKTLGQLKRSLGAASKKWELGYARRFGADLVEAAAYPDPASLYYQLGNRNESLAYLLYDASGANDELILGAADKMDRIQRQAAAAGYPHDWAWNGRPRFLPGMVEEADEDWAHDIPTIIMHDLGAHGRASYKFFTGDDGRVEYWVGEHVYDGDLSGIAAALDSASTTTDFMTIDRQACANVAAFGIEAMARRKDFGVKRVKHGKRGVEGAQSLEHILEAYMDSLIVSYATGGWEYPGTYTLTTATGQKIPNSPWFNRMSLDVILGVIGRDGRAMIHLRTAVNNAELNSLPPGSDEEDLTIFADYWAEVEGGTTNAIGTGGIRGAANPDYRFAQAWTDLANKPASELAELAQQCVSDAFDDAAVCDSSTLIDLLKDDTSLWRNGDDNTDEKRRAIRNAAYSSYMRRMLWAADAAGLNGYQDPDSGHTLDSYSTATVQDPDGTYRLITPQEYEHLSDEEKKRANTELEMLADTPGCMGDAVGEVKNSFDQQFQERYP
;
A
#
# COMPACT_ATOMS: atom_id res chain seq x y z
N MET A 1 18.45 3.61 6.47
CA MET A 1 18.39 3.20 7.88
C MET A 1 17.02 2.61 8.11
N SER A 2 16.97 1.37 8.59
CA SER A 2 15.76 0.55 8.72
C SER A 2 14.71 1.22 9.62
N LEU A 3 13.55 1.55 9.05
CA LEU A 3 12.39 2.03 9.80
C LEU A 3 11.51 0.83 10.14
N ALA A 4 11.44 0.61 11.44
CA ALA A 4 10.81 -0.52 12.09
C ALA A 4 9.29 -0.50 11.94
N ALA A 5 8.73 -1.70 11.92
CA ALA A 5 7.33 -2.01 12.15
C ALA A 5 6.70 -1.09 13.20
N LEU A 6 5.64 -0.38 12.81
CA LEU A 6 4.75 0.32 13.73
C LEU A 6 3.83 -0.69 14.44
N PRO A 7 3.34 -0.37 15.64
CA PRO A 7 3.10 -1.36 16.69
C PRO A 7 1.63 -1.79 16.75
N VAL A 8 1.35 -3.05 16.43
CA VAL A 8 0.19 -3.77 17.00
C VAL A 8 0.63 -4.30 18.37
N ALA A 9 0.81 -3.39 19.32
CA ALA A 9 1.19 -3.72 20.70
C ALA A 9 0.17 -3.18 21.69
N ALA A 10 -1.08 -3.59 21.52
CA ALA A 10 -2.12 -3.38 22.51
C ALA A 10 -3.02 -4.62 22.71
N SER A 11 -2.42 -5.82 22.76
CA SER A 11 -3.01 -6.95 23.50
C SER A 11 -2.00 -8.03 23.97
N LEU A 12 -0.69 -7.78 23.85
CA LEU A 12 0.39 -8.74 24.13
C LEU A 12 0.58 -9.10 25.63
N ALA A 13 -0.17 -8.50 26.54
CA ALA A 13 0.13 -8.55 27.97
C ALA A 13 -0.45 -9.75 28.75
N ALA A 14 -1.29 -10.61 28.15
CA ALA A 14 -1.98 -11.66 28.92
C ALA A 14 -1.25 -13.01 29.01
N CYS A 15 -0.22 -13.27 28.19
CA CYS A 15 0.38 -14.61 28.07
C CYS A 15 1.66 -14.84 28.90
N HIS A 16 2.23 -13.83 29.56
CA HIS A 16 3.60 -13.95 30.10
C HIS A 16 3.74 -14.47 31.54
N ASP A 17 2.64 -14.77 32.25
CA ASP A 17 2.70 -15.18 33.65
C ASP A 17 1.88 -16.46 33.94
N LYS A 18 2.41 -17.65 33.65
CA LYS A 18 2.07 -18.90 34.38
C LYS A 18 2.98 -20.09 34.06
N PRO A 19 3.27 -20.96 35.04
CA PRO A 19 4.03 -22.20 34.83
C PRO A 19 3.16 -23.31 34.23
N THR A 20 3.75 -24.07 33.29
CA THR A 20 3.20 -25.21 32.59
C THR A 20 2.71 -26.31 33.55
N THR A 21 1.42 -26.64 33.47
CA THR A 21 0.84 -27.84 34.10
C THR A 21 0.23 -28.73 33.01
N SER A 22 0.49 -30.04 33.13
CA SER A 22 -0.03 -31.10 32.25
C SER A 22 -1.55 -31.00 32.11
N VAL A 23 -2.03 -30.74 30.89
CA VAL A 23 -3.46 -30.67 30.57
C VAL A 23 -3.95 -32.05 30.15
N ASP A 24 -4.95 -32.59 30.84
CA ASP A 24 -5.61 -33.86 30.48
C ASP A 24 -6.23 -33.75 29.06
N ALA A 25 -6.05 -34.80 28.25
CA ALA A 25 -6.55 -34.85 26.89
C ALA A 25 -8.09 -34.81 26.85
N ILE A 26 -8.66 -33.71 26.36
CA ILE A 26 -10.08 -33.62 26.07
C ILE A 26 -10.36 -34.51 24.85
N PRO A 27 -11.34 -35.44 24.89
CA PRO A 27 -11.79 -36.15 23.69
C PRO A 27 -12.51 -35.15 22.76
N LEU A 28 -11.73 -34.54 21.88
CA LEU A 28 -12.14 -33.45 20.97
C LEU A 28 -13.24 -33.87 19.99
N ASP A 29 -13.24 -35.12 19.52
CA ASP A 29 -14.29 -35.65 18.63
C ASP A 29 -15.67 -35.66 19.31
N GLY A 30 -15.70 -36.00 20.61
CA GLY A 30 -16.91 -36.01 21.42
C GLY A 30 -17.38 -34.59 21.78
N PHE A 31 -16.43 -33.68 21.99
CA PHE A 31 -16.69 -32.26 22.25
C PHE A 31 -17.34 -31.59 21.04
N THR A 32 -16.69 -31.66 19.87
CA THR A 32 -17.18 -31.04 18.64
C THR A 32 -18.53 -31.64 18.24
N THR A 33 -18.71 -32.96 18.38
CA THR A 33 -20.01 -33.60 18.13
C THR A 33 -21.10 -33.17 19.12
N ALA A 34 -20.78 -32.97 20.40
CA ALA A 34 -21.74 -32.53 21.42
C ALA A 34 -22.19 -31.07 21.18
N VAL A 35 -21.23 -30.17 20.91
CA VAL A 35 -21.54 -28.76 20.57
C VAL A 35 -22.32 -28.68 19.26
N LEU A 36 -21.93 -29.44 18.21
CA LEU A 36 -22.63 -29.48 16.92
C LEU A 36 -24.04 -30.08 16.99
N ARG A 37 -24.33 -30.98 17.94
CA ARG A 37 -25.66 -31.64 18.07
C ARG A 37 -26.66 -30.83 18.88
N GLN A 38 -26.29 -29.65 19.38
CA GLN A 38 -27.16 -28.79 20.19
C GLN A 38 -27.74 -29.51 21.43
N GLU A 39 -27.08 -30.57 21.91
CA GLU A 39 -27.38 -31.15 23.22
C GLU A 39 -26.75 -30.20 24.25
N ASP A 40 -27.55 -29.29 24.83
CA ASP A 40 -27.19 -28.32 25.87
C ASP A 40 -25.67 -28.11 25.98
N ALA A 41 -25.12 -27.29 25.07
CA ALA A 41 -23.74 -26.83 25.15
C ALA A 41 -23.63 -25.90 26.37
N ASP A 42 -23.59 -26.46 27.58
CA ASP A 42 -23.50 -25.71 28.81
C ASP A 42 -22.31 -24.74 28.73
N GLU A 43 -22.42 -23.55 29.33
CA GLU A 43 -21.34 -22.57 29.55
C GLU A 43 -20.03 -23.24 30.05
N LEU A 44 -20.18 -24.35 30.77
CA LEU A 44 -19.11 -25.23 31.25
C LEU A 44 -18.27 -25.87 30.12
N THR A 45 -18.86 -26.18 28.98
CA THR A 45 -18.21 -26.82 27.81
C THR A 45 -17.42 -25.79 27.02
N LEU A 46 -18.01 -24.61 26.73
CA LEU A 46 -17.29 -23.49 26.12
C LEU A 46 -16.17 -22.97 27.02
N GLY A 47 -16.43 -22.86 28.33
CA GLY A 47 -15.43 -22.46 29.33
C GLY A 47 -14.27 -23.44 29.44
N LYS A 48 -14.51 -24.75 29.29
CA LYS A 48 -13.44 -25.78 29.23
C LYS A 48 -12.57 -25.64 27.98
N LEU A 49 -13.17 -25.39 26.82
CA LEU A 49 -12.42 -25.15 25.59
C LEU A 49 -11.57 -23.88 25.69
N SER A 50 -12.17 -22.77 26.15
CA SER A 50 -11.45 -21.52 26.37
C SER A 50 -10.27 -21.73 27.33
N SER A 51 -10.50 -22.45 28.43
CA SER A 51 -9.44 -22.77 29.40
C SER A 51 -8.35 -23.64 28.79
N PHE A 52 -8.71 -24.68 28.03
CA PHE A 52 -7.74 -25.53 27.32
C PHE A 52 -6.87 -24.69 26.39
N LEU A 53 -7.48 -23.91 25.50
CA LEU A 53 -6.76 -23.08 24.53
C LEU A 53 -5.86 -22.07 25.25
N GLU A 54 -6.32 -21.46 26.34
CA GLU A 54 -5.53 -20.55 27.17
C GLU A 54 -4.33 -21.25 27.82
N THR A 55 -4.51 -22.45 28.36
CA THR A 55 -3.42 -23.22 28.99
C THR A 55 -2.44 -23.82 27.99
N SER A 56 -2.90 -24.10 26.78
CA SER A 56 -2.09 -24.70 25.71
C SER A 56 -1.48 -23.65 24.78
N CYS A 57 -1.70 -22.36 25.01
CA CYS A 57 -1.12 -21.28 24.19
C CYS A 57 0.41 -21.38 24.03
N ASP A 58 1.11 -21.91 25.05
CA ASP A 58 2.57 -22.10 25.02
C ASP A 58 3.00 -23.52 24.57
N ASP A 59 2.06 -24.46 24.46
CA ASP A 59 2.31 -25.84 24.04
C ASP A 59 1.91 -26.05 22.58
N SER A 60 2.79 -25.57 21.69
CA SER A 60 2.61 -25.69 20.23
C SER A 60 2.45 -27.15 19.75
N ASP A 61 2.96 -28.14 20.48
CA ASP A 61 2.81 -29.56 20.16
C ASP A 61 1.39 -30.06 20.46
N ALA A 62 0.82 -29.67 21.62
CA ALA A 62 -0.57 -29.97 21.95
C ALA A 62 -1.56 -29.30 20.99
N LEU A 63 -1.31 -28.04 20.61
CA LEU A 63 -2.15 -27.33 19.63
C LEU A 63 -2.07 -27.96 18.24
N ALA A 64 -0.86 -28.30 17.78
CA ALA A 64 -0.67 -29.00 16.51
C ALA A 64 -1.41 -30.35 16.49
N ALA A 65 -1.33 -31.12 17.58
CA ALA A 65 -2.05 -32.39 17.71
C ALA A 65 -3.58 -32.20 17.71
N MET A 66 -4.08 -31.16 18.38
CA MET A 66 -5.52 -30.83 18.40
C MET A 66 -6.05 -30.59 16.98
N PHE A 67 -5.46 -29.65 16.24
CA PHE A 67 -5.92 -29.32 14.89
C PHE A 67 -5.68 -30.46 13.89
N SER A 68 -4.57 -31.21 14.02
CA SER A 68 -4.35 -32.40 13.20
C SER A 68 -5.37 -33.52 13.47
N GLY A 69 -5.81 -33.67 14.72
CA GLY A 69 -6.85 -34.63 15.11
C GLY A 69 -8.24 -34.23 14.60
N LEU A 70 -8.61 -32.95 14.73
CA LEU A 70 -9.86 -32.41 14.19
C LEU A 70 -9.90 -32.45 12.65
N GLY A 71 -8.75 -32.22 12.01
CA GLY A 71 -8.66 -31.95 10.58
C GLY A 71 -9.29 -30.60 10.20
N ALA A 72 -9.18 -30.24 8.93
CA ALA A 72 -9.72 -29.00 8.39
C ALA A 72 -11.25 -28.90 8.59
N ASP A 73 -11.97 -29.97 8.30
CA ASP A 73 -13.42 -30.03 8.45
C ASP A 73 -13.85 -29.94 9.92
N GLY A 74 -13.19 -30.63 10.84
CA GLY A 74 -13.48 -30.48 12.28
C GLY A 74 -13.16 -29.08 12.80
N THR A 75 -12.13 -28.43 12.25
CA THR A 75 -11.74 -27.05 12.62
C THR A 75 -12.79 -26.02 12.20
N LEU A 76 -13.29 -26.11 10.96
CA LEU A 76 -14.37 -25.25 10.49
C LEU A 76 -15.66 -25.46 11.29
N ALA A 77 -15.99 -26.72 11.58
CA ALA A 77 -17.17 -27.07 12.36
C ALA A 77 -17.09 -26.53 13.79
N LEU A 78 -15.93 -26.66 14.44
CA LEU A 78 -15.70 -26.14 15.77
C LEU A 78 -15.81 -24.61 15.80
N THR A 79 -15.25 -23.94 14.80
CA THR A 79 -15.34 -22.48 14.64
C THR A 79 -16.79 -22.04 14.48
N GLU A 80 -17.55 -22.72 13.64
CA GLU A 80 -18.97 -22.44 13.41
C GLU A 80 -19.79 -22.62 14.69
N ALA A 81 -19.55 -23.73 15.39
CA ALA A 81 -20.26 -24.10 16.59
C ALA A 81 -20.01 -23.11 17.74
N VAL A 82 -18.77 -22.63 17.91
CA VAL A 82 -18.47 -21.55 18.87
C VAL A 82 -19.09 -20.23 18.39
N GLY A 83 -19.04 -19.95 17.08
CA GLY A 83 -19.60 -18.73 16.48
C GLY A 83 -21.09 -18.55 16.70
N ASP A 84 -21.87 -19.64 16.67
CA ASP A 84 -23.32 -19.57 16.95
C ASP A 84 -23.65 -18.93 18.31
N HIS A 85 -22.73 -18.96 19.29
CA HIS A 85 -22.91 -18.34 20.61
C HIS A 85 -22.57 -16.82 20.66
N VAL A 86 -22.09 -16.21 19.57
CA VAL A 86 -21.72 -14.77 19.52
C VAL A 86 -22.95 -13.84 19.48
N GLY A 87 -24.14 -14.32 19.08
CA GLY A 87 -25.41 -13.67 19.43
C GLY A 87 -26.26 -13.02 18.33
N LEU A 88 -26.05 -13.28 17.02
CA LEU A 88 -27.02 -12.81 16.00
C LEU A 88 -28.13 -13.82 15.69
N THR A 89 -27.91 -15.11 15.96
CA THR A 89 -28.87 -16.19 15.67
C THR A 89 -29.29 -16.99 16.89
N HIS A 90 -28.43 -17.09 17.91
CA HIS A 90 -28.71 -17.77 19.16
C HIS A 90 -29.07 -16.77 20.27
N ARG A 91 -30.03 -17.12 21.14
CA ARG A 91 -30.37 -16.30 22.32
C ARG A 91 -29.33 -16.47 23.44
N ALA A 92 -28.05 -16.28 23.09
CA ALA A 92 -26.95 -16.34 24.04
C ALA A 92 -27.05 -15.17 25.02
N SER A 93 -26.62 -15.38 26.26
CA SER A 93 -26.45 -14.28 27.21
C SER A 93 -25.24 -13.41 26.84
N ASP A 94 -25.17 -12.17 27.33
CA ASP A 94 -24.02 -11.28 27.07
C ASP A 94 -22.69 -11.93 27.51
N ALA A 95 -22.68 -12.58 28.68
CA ALA A 95 -21.50 -13.28 29.21
C ALA A 95 -21.07 -14.48 28.34
N GLU A 96 -22.05 -15.21 27.80
CA GLU A 96 -21.81 -16.32 26.87
C GLU A 96 -21.28 -15.84 25.52
N SER A 97 -21.83 -14.73 24.99
CA SER A 97 -21.33 -14.08 23.78
C SER A 97 -19.90 -13.58 23.96
N GLU A 98 -19.58 -12.91 25.06
CA GLU A 98 -18.22 -12.48 25.37
C GLU A 98 -17.23 -13.66 25.46
N LEU A 99 -17.64 -14.75 26.13
CA LEU A 99 -16.83 -15.96 26.22
C LEU A 99 -16.64 -16.62 24.84
N ALA A 100 -17.66 -16.63 23.99
CA ALA A 100 -17.59 -17.16 22.63
C ALA A 100 -16.63 -16.34 21.76
N ARG A 101 -16.73 -15.01 21.78
CA ARG A 101 -15.79 -14.11 21.07
C ARG A 101 -14.35 -14.34 21.52
N LYS A 102 -14.12 -14.41 22.84
CA LYS A 102 -12.80 -14.74 23.41
C LYS A 102 -12.28 -16.08 22.89
N THR A 103 -13.13 -17.10 22.89
CA THR A 103 -12.79 -18.48 22.49
C THR A 103 -12.47 -18.56 20.99
N LEU A 104 -13.24 -17.89 20.14
CA LEU A 104 -12.94 -17.76 18.70
C LEU A 104 -11.56 -17.12 18.48
N GLY A 105 -11.28 -16.02 19.17
CA GLY A 105 -9.97 -15.37 19.10
C GLY A 105 -8.83 -16.29 19.54
N GLN A 106 -9.05 -17.12 20.55
CA GLN A 106 -8.09 -18.14 20.98
C GLN A 106 -7.92 -19.24 19.93
N LEU A 107 -9.00 -19.77 19.36
CA LEU A 107 -8.96 -20.80 18.31
C LEU A 107 -8.12 -20.34 17.11
N LYS A 108 -8.37 -19.13 16.61
CA LYS A 108 -7.64 -18.55 15.48
C LYS A 108 -6.15 -18.40 15.78
N ARG A 109 -5.79 -17.83 16.94
CA ARG A 109 -4.38 -17.71 17.37
C ARG A 109 -3.70 -19.08 17.53
N SER A 110 -4.41 -20.05 18.11
CA SER A 110 -3.92 -21.41 18.29
C SER A 110 -3.70 -22.13 16.95
N LEU A 111 -4.54 -21.90 15.95
CA LEU A 111 -4.34 -22.42 14.59
C LEU A 111 -3.07 -21.82 13.98
N GLY A 112 -2.87 -20.51 14.14
CA GLY A 112 -1.65 -19.83 13.72
C GLY A 112 -0.39 -20.46 14.36
N ALA A 113 -0.40 -20.68 15.67
CA ALA A 113 0.69 -21.33 16.39
C ALA A 113 0.93 -22.78 15.94
N ALA A 114 -0.14 -23.57 15.76
CA ALA A 114 -0.07 -24.94 15.25
C ALA A 114 0.54 -24.99 13.84
N SER A 115 0.13 -24.07 12.97
CA SER A 115 0.63 -24.01 11.58
C SER A 115 2.13 -23.77 11.48
N LYS A 116 2.72 -23.04 12.45
CA LYS A 116 4.16 -22.80 12.53
C LYS A 116 4.96 -24.01 13.00
N LYS A 117 4.29 -24.97 13.65
CA LYS A 117 4.92 -26.18 14.19
C LYS A 117 4.92 -27.34 13.20
N TRP A 118 3.90 -27.41 12.34
CA TRP A 118 3.78 -28.45 11.33
C TRP A 118 4.93 -28.42 10.31
N GLU A 119 5.18 -29.57 9.69
CA GLU A 119 5.97 -29.58 8.46
C GLU A 119 5.30 -28.70 7.40
N LEU A 120 6.12 -27.95 6.65
CA LEU A 120 5.65 -26.99 5.64
C LEU A 120 4.63 -27.59 4.67
N GLY A 121 4.86 -28.82 4.20
CA GLY A 121 3.95 -29.52 3.29
C GLY A 121 2.61 -29.87 3.95
N TYR A 122 2.61 -30.17 5.26
CA TYR A 122 1.38 -30.42 6.00
C TYR A 122 0.58 -29.13 6.23
N ALA A 123 1.25 -28.04 6.64
CA ALA A 123 0.60 -26.73 6.78
C ALA A 123 -0.06 -26.29 5.48
N ARG A 124 0.63 -26.43 4.35
CA ARG A 124 0.07 -26.14 3.02
C ARG A 124 -1.14 -26.98 2.68
N ARG A 125 -1.06 -28.28 2.94
CA ARG A 125 -2.20 -29.17 2.71
C ARG A 125 -3.37 -28.81 3.60
N PHE A 126 -3.13 -28.51 4.88
CA PHE A 126 -4.19 -28.15 5.81
C PHE A 126 -4.93 -26.88 5.37
N GLY A 127 -4.20 -25.85 4.93
CA GLY A 127 -4.80 -24.64 4.35
C GLY A 127 -5.65 -24.91 3.11
N ALA A 128 -5.17 -25.77 2.20
CA ALA A 128 -5.94 -26.20 1.04
C ALA A 128 -7.20 -27.00 1.43
N ASP A 129 -7.07 -27.90 2.41
CA ASP A 129 -8.16 -28.74 2.90
C ASP A 129 -9.24 -27.89 3.62
N LEU A 130 -8.88 -26.77 4.27
CA LEU A 130 -9.85 -25.80 4.84
C LEU A 130 -10.73 -25.19 3.74
N VAL A 131 -10.11 -24.69 2.67
CA VAL A 131 -10.85 -24.09 1.56
C VAL A 131 -11.72 -25.13 0.83
N GLU A 132 -11.20 -26.34 0.65
CA GLU A 132 -11.96 -27.44 0.06
C GLU A 132 -13.17 -27.84 0.90
N ALA A 133 -12.98 -28.04 2.21
CA ALA A 133 -14.05 -28.45 3.12
C ALA A 133 -15.12 -27.37 3.28
N ALA A 134 -14.76 -26.08 3.17
CA ALA A 134 -15.73 -24.99 3.21
C ALA A 134 -16.60 -24.92 1.95
N ALA A 135 -15.98 -25.03 0.77
CA ALA A 135 -16.67 -24.97 -0.52
C ALA A 135 -17.46 -26.26 -0.84
N TYR A 136 -16.91 -27.42 -0.46
CA TYR A 136 -17.46 -28.74 -0.78
C TYR A 136 -17.47 -29.64 0.47
N PRO A 137 -18.42 -29.44 1.41
CA PRO A 137 -18.49 -30.26 2.63
C PRO A 137 -18.69 -31.74 2.30
N ASP A 138 -17.85 -32.61 2.87
CA ASP A 138 -17.92 -34.06 2.65
C ASP A 138 -19.10 -34.68 3.41
N PRO A 139 -20.11 -35.25 2.74
CA PRO A 139 -21.24 -35.92 3.39
C PRO A 139 -20.85 -37.12 4.26
N ALA A 140 -19.66 -37.69 4.06
CA ALA A 140 -19.13 -38.78 4.86
C ALA A 140 -18.40 -38.31 6.12
N SER A 141 -18.16 -37.00 6.28
CA SER A 141 -17.51 -36.46 7.47
C SER A 141 -18.37 -36.64 8.72
N LEU A 142 -17.73 -36.96 9.84
CA LEU A 142 -18.35 -37.00 11.17
C LEU A 142 -18.92 -35.64 11.59
N TYR A 143 -18.41 -34.56 10.99
CA TYR A 143 -18.82 -33.19 11.29
C TYR A 143 -19.84 -32.65 10.29
N TYR A 144 -20.26 -33.44 9.29
CA TYR A 144 -21.12 -32.95 8.20
C TYR A 144 -22.40 -32.28 8.71
N GLN A 145 -22.62 -31.05 8.26
CA GLN A 145 -23.87 -30.30 8.43
C GLN A 145 -24.30 -29.72 7.09
N LEU A 146 -25.63 -29.62 6.88
CA LEU A 146 -26.21 -29.02 5.68
C LEU A 146 -25.99 -27.50 5.71
N GLY A 147 -25.08 -26.98 4.88
CA GLY A 147 -24.76 -25.55 4.76
C GLY A 147 -23.34 -25.34 4.18
N ASN A 148 -22.97 -24.11 3.81
CA ASN A 148 -21.58 -23.78 3.47
C ASN A 148 -20.84 -23.23 4.69
N ARG A 149 -19.58 -23.63 4.89
CA ARG A 149 -18.76 -23.19 6.03
C ARG A 149 -17.92 -21.96 5.71
N ASN A 150 -18.39 -21.18 4.74
CA ASN A 150 -17.74 -19.98 4.24
C ASN A 150 -17.57 -18.95 5.37
N GLU A 151 -18.52 -18.85 6.30
CA GLU A 151 -18.40 -17.94 7.45
C GLU A 151 -17.23 -18.31 8.38
N SER A 152 -17.08 -19.59 8.71
CA SER A 152 -15.95 -20.08 9.50
C SER A 152 -14.63 -19.92 8.77
N LEU A 153 -14.60 -20.19 7.47
CA LEU A 153 -13.41 -19.98 6.64
C LEU A 153 -13.03 -18.49 6.63
N ALA A 154 -13.98 -17.60 6.39
CA ALA A 154 -13.78 -16.15 6.39
C ALA A 154 -13.18 -15.69 7.72
N TYR A 155 -13.73 -16.14 8.85
CA TYR A 155 -13.21 -15.79 10.18
C TYR A 155 -11.79 -16.32 10.43
N LEU A 156 -11.49 -17.56 10.05
CA LEU A 156 -10.17 -18.16 10.27
C LEU A 156 -9.08 -17.51 9.42
N LEU A 157 -9.43 -17.02 8.22
CA LEU A 157 -8.51 -16.32 7.33
C LEU A 157 -8.44 -14.81 7.63
N TYR A 158 -9.53 -14.15 8.03
CA TYR A 158 -9.52 -12.71 8.35
C TYR A 158 -8.40 -12.41 9.36
N ASP A 159 -7.40 -11.56 9.03
CA ASP A 159 -6.19 -11.25 9.82
C ASP A 159 -5.45 -12.50 10.33
N ALA A 160 -5.03 -13.40 9.43
CA ALA A 160 -4.26 -14.59 9.80
C ALA A 160 -2.76 -14.32 9.93
N SER A 161 -2.31 -13.08 10.17
CA SER A 161 -0.90 -12.64 10.26
C SER A 161 -0.04 -13.49 11.24
N GLY A 162 -0.67 -14.12 12.22
CA GLY A 162 -0.05 -15.05 13.16
C GLY A 162 0.23 -16.46 12.61
N ALA A 163 -0.17 -16.80 11.39
CA ALA A 163 -0.05 -18.12 10.79
C ALA A 163 1.30 -18.34 10.07
N ASN A 164 1.50 -19.55 9.55
CA ASN A 164 2.61 -19.90 8.68
C ASN A 164 2.25 -19.58 7.21
N ASP A 165 3.20 -19.01 6.46
CA ASP A 165 3.03 -18.70 5.03
C ASP A 165 2.47 -19.87 4.21
N GLU A 166 2.87 -21.11 4.51
CA GLU A 166 2.43 -22.27 3.76
C GLU A 166 0.96 -22.57 3.99
N LEU A 167 0.40 -22.32 5.17
CA LEU A 167 -1.05 -22.43 5.44
C LEU A 167 -1.82 -21.49 4.51
N ILE A 168 -1.42 -20.22 4.45
CA ILE A 168 -2.05 -19.19 3.63
C ILE A 168 -1.88 -19.49 2.14
N LEU A 169 -0.68 -19.89 1.71
CA LEU A 169 -0.43 -20.29 0.33
C LEU A 169 -1.29 -21.47 -0.09
N GLY A 170 -1.46 -22.46 0.79
CA GLY A 170 -2.33 -23.61 0.57
C GLY A 170 -3.79 -23.21 0.37
N ALA A 171 -4.29 -22.31 1.22
CA ALA A 171 -5.64 -21.75 1.09
C ALA A 171 -5.80 -20.99 -0.23
N ALA A 172 -4.88 -20.06 -0.54
CA ALA A 172 -4.91 -19.26 -1.77
C ALA A 172 -4.84 -20.13 -3.04
N ASP A 173 -3.95 -21.13 -3.08
CA ASP A 173 -3.84 -22.06 -4.22
C ASP A 173 -5.12 -22.87 -4.45
N LYS A 174 -5.75 -23.33 -3.37
CA LYS A 174 -7.01 -24.08 -3.48
C LYS A 174 -8.15 -23.17 -3.92
N MET A 175 -8.21 -21.95 -3.38
CA MET A 175 -9.20 -20.95 -3.74
C MET A 175 -9.11 -20.58 -5.22
N ASP A 176 -7.91 -20.30 -5.73
CA ASP A 176 -7.63 -20.09 -7.16
C ASP A 176 -8.11 -21.25 -8.03
N ARG A 177 -7.84 -22.49 -7.64
CA ARG A 177 -8.32 -23.66 -8.38
C ARG A 177 -9.85 -23.74 -8.45
N ILE A 178 -10.52 -23.60 -7.30
CA ILE A 178 -11.99 -23.68 -7.22
C ILE A 178 -12.61 -22.52 -7.99
N GLN A 179 -12.12 -21.30 -7.78
CA GLN A 179 -12.61 -20.09 -8.42
C GLN A 179 -12.47 -20.13 -9.94
N ARG A 180 -11.32 -20.58 -10.48
CA ARG A 180 -11.14 -20.74 -11.93
C ARG A 180 -12.05 -21.81 -12.52
N GLN A 181 -12.30 -22.90 -11.79
CA GLN A 181 -13.25 -23.94 -12.21
C GLN A 181 -14.69 -23.41 -12.24
N ALA A 182 -15.10 -22.67 -11.21
CA ALA A 182 -16.41 -22.04 -11.13
C ALA A 182 -16.60 -20.99 -12.24
N ALA A 183 -15.60 -20.13 -12.47
CA ALA A 183 -15.60 -19.14 -13.54
C ALA A 183 -15.72 -19.79 -14.94
N ALA A 184 -14.96 -20.86 -15.20
CA ALA A 184 -15.07 -21.63 -16.45
C ALA A 184 -16.43 -22.29 -16.64
N ALA A 185 -17.15 -22.60 -15.55
CA ALA A 185 -18.51 -23.11 -15.56
C ALA A 185 -19.59 -22.01 -15.60
N GLY A 186 -19.22 -20.73 -15.60
CA GLY A 186 -20.14 -19.59 -15.66
C GLY A 186 -20.65 -19.10 -14.29
N TYR A 187 -20.01 -19.51 -13.19
CA TYR A 187 -20.34 -19.11 -11.82
C TYR A 187 -19.21 -18.26 -11.21
N PRO A 188 -19.15 -16.95 -11.49
CA PRO A 188 -18.05 -16.10 -11.03
C PRO A 188 -18.07 -15.78 -9.51
N HIS A 189 -19.17 -16.06 -8.80
CA HIS A 189 -19.39 -15.70 -7.40
C HIS A 189 -19.58 -16.93 -6.49
N ASP A 190 -18.62 -17.86 -6.47
CA ASP A 190 -18.76 -19.13 -5.74
C ASP A 190 -18.55 -18.99 -4.20
N TRP A 191 -18.01 -17.86 -3.75
CA TRP A 191 -17.68 -17.61 -2.34
C TRP A 191 -18.78 -16.88 -1.56
N ALA A 192 -19.89 -16.53 -2.24
CA ALA A 192 -20.98 -15.80 -1.63
C ALA A 192 -21.64 -16.58 -0.47
N TRP A 193 -22.12 -15.83 0.50
CA TRP A 193 -22.76 -16.34 1.70
C TRP A 193 -24.20 -16.72 1.39
N ASN A 194 -24.63 -17.92 1.79
CA ASN A 194 -26.04 -18.29 1.71
C ASN A 194 -26.77 -17.82 2.98
N GLY A 195 -27.17 -16.55 3.03
CA GLY A 195 -27.89 -15.95 4.16
C GLY A 195 -27.15 -14.77 4.79
N ARG A 196 -27.64 -14.30 5.94
CA ARG A 196 -26.95 -13.24 6.71
C ARG A 196 -25.82 -13.86 7.53
N PRO A 197 -24.62 -13.24 7.60
CA PRO A 197 -23.58 -13.64 8.54
C PRO A 197 -24.15 -13.73 9.97
N ARG A 198 -23.79 -14.79 10.71
CA ARG A 198 -24.32 -15.10 12.03
C ARG A 198 -23.41 -14.68 13.17
N PHE A 199 -22.10 -14.63 12.94
CA PHE A 199 -21.15 -14.25 13.97
C PHE A 199 -20.02 -13.37 13.46
N LEU A 200 -19.68 -13.43 12.17
CA LEU A 200 -18.59 -12.63 11.62
C LEU A 200 -18.72 -11.11 11.90
N PRO A 201 -19.90 -10.47 11.80
CA PRO A 201 -20.04 -9.03 12.12
C PRO A 201 -19.72 -8.69 13.58
N GLY A 202 -19.80 -9.67 14.50
CA GLY A 202 -19.40 -9.49 15.90
C GLY A 202 -17.92 -9.76 16.16
N MET A 203 -17.16 -10.15 15.13
CA MET A 203 -15.79 -10.62 15.22
C MET A 203 -14.79 -9.83 14.37
N VAL A 204 -15.26 -9.06 13.38
CA VAL A 204 -14.44 -8.17 12.55
C VAL A 204 -14.35 -6.79 13.20
N GLU A 205 -13.24 -6.10 12.96
CA GLU A 205 -13.13 -4.70 13.34
C GLU A 205 -14.02 -3.84 12.46
N GLU A 206 -14.61 -2.79 13.03
CA GLU A 206 -15.50 -1.87 12.29
C GLU A 206 -14.79 -1.23 11.09
N ALA A 207 -13.49 -0.94 11.24
CA ALA A 207 -12.65 -0.41 10.18
C ALA A 207 -12.50 -1.35 8.96
N ASP A 208 -12.79 -2.64 9.14
CA ASP A 208 -12.58 -3.68 8.13
C ASP A 208 -13.88 -4.20 7.50
N GLU A 209 -15.05 -3.66 7.89
CA GLU A 209 -16.36 -4.13 7.40
C GLU A 209 -16.46 -4.12 5.86
N ASP A 210 -15.78 -3.19 5.21
CA ASP A 210 -15.79 -3.03 3.75
C ASP A 210 -15.11 -4.19 3.00
N TRP A 211 -14.27 -5.00 3.67
CA TRP A 211 -13.52 -6.08 3.01
C TRP A 211 -13.59 -7.43 3.73
N ALA A 212 -13.80 -7.45 5.05
CA ALA A 212 -13.72 -8.66 5.86
C ALA A 212 -14.88 -9.66 5.62
N HIS A 213 -15.88 -9.29 4.82
CA HIS A 213 -16.99 -10.17 4.44
C HIS A 213 -16.82 -10.85 3.07
N ASP A 214 -15.78 -10.49 2.31
CA ASP A 214 -15.48 -11.10 1.02
C ASP A 214 -14.24 -12.00 1.14
N ILE A 215 -14.44 -13.32 1.06
CA ILE A 215 -13.37 -14.32 1.24
C ILE A 215 -12.20 -14.10 0.26
N PRO A 216 -12.46 -13.88 -1.06
CA PRO A 216 -11.47 -13.36 -1.99
C PRO A 216 -10.69 -12.14 -1.52
N THR A 217 -11.33 -11.12 -0.95
CA THR A 217 -10.61 -9.94 -0.44
C THR A 217 -9.78 -10.30 0.78
N ILE A 218 -10.33 -11.07 1.73
CA ILE A 218 -9.64 -11.57 2.92
C ILE A 218 -8.34 -12.29 2.55
N ILE A 219 -8.39 -13.25 1.61
CA ILE A 219 -7.19 -14.01 1.25
C ILE A 219 -6.12 -13.11 0.61
N MET A 220 -6.52 -12.04 -0.10
CA MET A 220 -5.57 -11.08 -0.65
C MET A 220 -4.92 -10.23 0.44
N HIS A 221 -5.66 -9.80 1.47
CA HIS A 221 -5.07 -9.18 2.66
C HIS A 221 -4.08 -10.10 3.36
N ASP A 222 -4.45 -11.37 3.54
CA ASP A 222 -3.57 -12.36 4.14
C ASP A 222 -2.30 -12.57 3.31
N LEU A 223 -2.41 -12.66 1.99
CA LEU A 223 -1.22 -12.70 1.12
C LEU A 223 -0.38 -11.43 1.32
N GLY A 224 -1.00 -10.26 1.44
CA GLY A 224 -0.30 -9.00 1.80
C GLY A 224 0.52 -9.11 3.09
N ALA A 225 -0.03 -9.74 4.13
CA ALA A 225 0.65 -9.96 5.40
C ALA A 225 1.72 -11.08 5.36
N HIS A 226 1.73 -11.93 4.32
CA HIS A 226 2.59 -13.10 4.20
C HIS A 226 3.42 -13.06 2.91
N GLY A 227 4.51 -12.28 2.90
CA GLY A 227 5.29 -12.01 1.69
C GLY A 227 5.79 -13.25 0.94
N ARG A 228 6.14 -14.34 1.64
CA ARG A 228 6.52 -15.60 0.97
C ARG A 228 5.33 -16.28 0.31
N ALA A 229 4.17 -16.26 0.95
CA ALA A 229 2.95 -16.82 0.38
C ALA A 229 2.53 -16.00 -0.86
N SER A 230 2.52 -14.67 -0.75
CA SER A 230 2.19 -13.77 -1.86
C SER A 230 3.13 -13.95 -3.05
N TYR A 231 4.45 -13.93 -2.80
CA TYR A 231 5.45 -14.17 -3.83
C TYR A 231 5.21 -15.51 -4.54
N LYS A 232 5.10 -16.61 -3.79
CA LYS A 232 4.88 -17.95 -4.38
C LYS A 232 3.54 -18.07 -5.10
N PHE A 233 2.52 -17.36 -4.61
CA PHE A 233 1.21 -17.36 -5.23
C PHE A 233 1.27 -16.73 -6.61
N PHE A 234 1.72 -15.48 -6.74
CA PHE A 234 1.74 -14.78 -8.02
C PHE A 234 2.80 -15.29 -9.00
N THR A 235 3.93 -15.79 -8.50
CA THR A 235 5.00 -16.36 -9.37
C THR A 235 4.78 -17.83 -9.71
N GLY A 236 3.84 -18.51 -9.04
CA GLY A 236 3.53 -19.92 -9.27
C GLY A 236 2.67 -20.17 -10.52
N ASP A 237 1.98 -19.14 -11.03
CA ASP A 237 1.15 -19.19 -12.23
C ASP A 237 0.98 -17.77 -12.80
N ASP A 238 1.53 -17.54 -14.00
CA ASP A 238 1.54 -16.26 -14.70
C ASP A 238 0.13 -15.67 -14.91
N GLY A 239 -0.92 -16.51 -14.97
CA GLY A 239 -2.30 -16.05 -15.15
C GLY A 239 -2.94 -15.48 -13.87
N ARG A 240 -2.30 -15.61 -12.70
CA ARG A 240 -2.90 -15.18 -11.43
C ARG A 240 -2.96 -13.68 -11.30
N VAL A 241 -1.94 -12.95 -11.76
CA VAL A 241 -1.97 -11.48 -11.74
C VAL A 241 -3.09 -10.99 -12.64
N GLU A 242 -3.16 -11.46 -13.89
CA GLU A 242 -4.23 -11.08 -14.83
C GLU A 242 -5.62 -11.37 -14.25
N TYR A 243 -5.84 -12.58 -13.74
CA TYR A 243 -7.13 -12.97 -13.19
C TYR A 243 -7.47 -12.24 -11.90
N TRP A 244 -6.68 -12.40 -10.84
CA TRP A 244 -7.03 -11.91 -9.50
C TRP A 244 -6.91 -10.40 -9.39
N VAL A 245 -5.96 -9.77 -10.06
CA VAL A 245 -5.82 -8.30 -10.02
C VAL A 245 -6.71 -7.65 -11.07
N GLY A 246 -6.73 -8.17 -12.30
CA GLY A 246 -7.37 -7.49 -13.44
C GLY A 246 -8.84 -7.84 -13.65
N GLU A 247 -9.23 -9.09 -13.44
CA GLU A 247 -10.53 -9.62 -13.92
C GLU A 247 -11.51 -9.98 -12.80
N HIS A 248 -11.02 -10.46 -11.66
CA HIS A 248 -11.87 -10.92 -10.57
C HIS A 248 -12.72 -9.76 -10.02
N VAL A 249 -13.99 -10.05 -9.79
CA VAL A 249 -14.96 -9.09 -9.27
C VAL A 249 -15.06 -9.31 -7.77
N TYR A 250 -14.53 -8.34 -7.02
CA TYR A 250 -14.59 -8.34 -5.56
C TYR A 250 -15.86 -7.62 -5.10
N ASP A 251 -16.50 -8.24 -4.11
CA ASP A 251 -17.62 -7.65 -3.39
C ASP A 251 -17.11 -6.70 -2.28
N GLY A 252 -15.89 -6.95 -1.76
CA GLY A 252 -15.20 -6.05 -0.84
C GLY A 252 -14.43 -4.91 -1.53
N ASP A 253 -13.59 -4.20 -0.78
CA ASP A 253 -12.67 -3.20 -1.35
C ASP A 253 -11.50 -3.83 -2.15
N LEU A 254 -10.60 -2.98 -2.69
CA LEU A 254 -9.44 -3.43 -3.48
C LEU A 254 -8.10 -3.33 -2.73
N SER A 255 -8.10 -3.01 -1.43
CA SER A 255 -6.87 -2.82 -0.64
C SER A 255 -6.08 -4.11 -0.48
N GLY A 256 -6.76 -5.25 -0.27
CA GLY A 256 -6.11 -6.55 -0.19
C GLY A 256 -5.30 -6.90 -1.44
N ILE A 257 -5.79 -6.54 -2.63
CA ILE A 257 -5.06 -6.79 -3.90
C ILE A 257 -3.77 -5.95 -3.94
N ALA A 258 -3.87 -4.68 -3.55
CA ALA A 258 -2.72 -3.78 -3.50
C ALA A 258 -1.67 -4.28 -2.50
N ALA A 259 -2.12 -4.70 -1.30
CA ALA A 259 -1.26 -5.27 -0.28
C ALA A 259 -0.58 -6.56 -0.74
N ALA A 260 -1.31 -7.47 -1.39
CA ALA A 260 -0.76 -8.71 -1.93
C ALA A 260 0.32 -8.43 -2.99
N LEU A 261 0.03 -7.52 -3.94
CA LEU A 261 0.98 -7.11 -4.97
C LEU A 261 2.25 -6.49 -4.40
N ASP A 262 2.09 -5.58 -3.44
CA ASP A 262 3.20 -4.94 -2.75
C ASP A 262 4.07 -6.00 -2.09
N SER A 263 3.49 -6.82 -1.23
CA SER A 263 4.18 -7.90 -0.52
C SER A 263 4.92 -8.86 -1.45
N ALA A 264 4.33 -9.23 -2.60
CA ALA A 264 4.97 -10.12 -3.58
C ALA A 264 6.10 -9.47 -4.38
N SER A 265 6.12 -8.14 -4.50
CA SER A 265 7.05 -7.41 -5.38
C SER A 265 8.12 -6.60 -4.64
N THR A 266 7.90 -6.22 -3.38
CA THR A 266 8.78 -5.32 -2.62
C THR A 266 9.45 -5.98 -1.41
N THR A 267 9.08 -7.21 -1.05
CA THR A 267 9.74 -7.94 0.06
C THR A 267 11.23 -8.13 -0.24
N THR A 268 12.09 -7.57 0.62
CA THR A 268 13.54 -7.44 0.40
C THR A 268 14.24 -8.77 0.12
N ASP A 269 13.86 -9.84 0.82
CA ASP A 269 14.45 -11.18 0.65
C ASP A 269 14.24 -11.69 -0.78
N PHE A 270 13.04 -11.51 -1.35
CA PHE A 270 12.72 -11.96 -2.70
C PHE A 270 13.25 -11.03 -3.77
N MET A 271 13.26 -9.71 -3.53
CA MET A 271 13.93 -8.78 -4.44
C MET A 271 15.44 -9.10 -4.58
N THR A 272 16.06 -9.67 -3.54
CA THR A 272 17.47 -10.07 -3.56
C THR A 272 17.68 -11.40 -4.28
N ILE A 273 16.79 -12.37 -4.10
CA ILE A 273 16.93 -13.73 -4.63
C ILE A 273 16.41 -13.85 -6.07
N ASP A 274 15.29 -13.20 -6.39
CA ASP A 274 14.61 -13.24 -7.69
C ASP A 274 13.97 -11.89 -8.03
N ARG A 275 14.83 -10.90 -8.28
CA ARG A 275 14.41 -9.55 -8.66
C ARG A 275 13.51 -9.55 -9.90
N GLN A 276 13.76 -10.45 -10.85
CA GLN A 276 13.01 -10.50 -12.10
C GLN A 276 11.57 -10.92 -11.86
N ALA A 277 11.33 -11.96 -11.07
CA ALA A 277 9.97 -12.38 -10.74
C ALA A 277 9.21 -11.29 -9.96
N CYS A 278 9.85 -10.66 -8.96
CA CYS A 278 9.26 -9.55 -8.21
C CYS A 278 8.88 -8.37 -9.12
N ALA A 279 9.79 -7.98 -10.02
CA ALA A 279 9.56 -6.90 -10.96
C ALA A 279 8.49 -7.23 -12.01
N ASN A 280 8.38 -8.49 -12.45
CA ASN A 280 7.25 -8.92 -13.29
C ASN A 280 5.93 -8.75 -12.54
N VAL A 281 5.83 -9.20 -11.28
CA VAL A 281 4.62 -9.00 -10.48
C VAL A 281 4.25 -7.53 -10.36
N ALA A 282 5.21 -6.64 -10.10
CA ALA A 282 4.98 -5.19 -10.08
C ALA A 282 4.48 -4.66 -11.45
N ALA A 283 5.16 -4.99 -12.54
CA ALA A 283 4.83 -4.50 -13.88
C ALA A 283 3.42 -4.93 -14.33
N PHE A 284 3.12 -6.23 -14.20
CA PHE A 284 1.81 -6.78 -14.55
C PHE A 284 0.72 -6.35 -13.56
N GLY A 285 1.04 -6.25 -12.27
CA GLY A 285 0.10 -5.88 -11.21
C GLY A 285 -0.39 -4.45 -11.34
N ILE A 286 0.53 -3.49 -11.51
CA ILE A 286 0.20 -2.07 -11.73
C ILE A 286 -0.65 -1.90 -13.00
N GLU A 287 -0.29 -2.59 -14.08
CA GLU A 287 -1.05 -2.55 -15.33
C GLU A 287 -2.46 -3.15 -15.17
N ALA A 288 -2.56 -4.32 -14.55
CA ALA A 288 -3.82 -5.01 -14.32
C ALA A 288 -4.76 -4.17 -13.46
N MET A 289 -4.25 -3.59 -12.37
CA MET A 289 -5.03 -2.76 -11.46
C MET A 289 -5.54 -1.48 -12.15
N ALA A 290 -4.67 -0.76 -12.84
CA ALA A 290 -5.04 0.48 -13.52
C ALA A 290 -6.08 0.27 -14.65
N ARG A 291 -6.09 -0.91 -15.29
CA ARG A 291 -7.06 -1.27 -16.34
C ARG A 291 -8.43 -1.67 -15.81
N ARG A 292 -8.55 -1.97 -14.52
CA ARG A 292 -9.85 -2.32 -13.93
C ARG A 292 -10.85 -1.19 -14.11
N LYS A 293 -12.10 -1.54 -14.44
CA LYS A 293 -13.17 -0.55 -14.65
C LYS A 293 -13.65 0.09 -13.35
N ASP A 294 -13.53 -0.64 -12.24
CA ASP A 294 -13.95 -0.24 -10.89
C ASP A 294 -12.82 0.45 -10.09
N PHE A 295 -11.60 0.55 -10.62
CA PHE A 295 -10.46 1.20 -9.96
C PHE A 295 -10.26 2.68 -10.38
N GLY A 296 -9.82 3.52 -9.45
CA GLY A 296 -9.38 4.89 -9.67
C GLY A 296 -10.19 5.97 -8.92
N VAL A 297 -10.10 7.23 -9.37
CA VAL A 297 -10.81 8.37 -8.73
C VAL A 297 -12.19 8.60 -9.37
N LYS A 298 -13.28 8.64 -8.57
CA LYS A 298 -14.72 8.68 -8.97
C LYS A 298 -15.08 9.59 -10.17
N ARG A 299 -15.93 9.06 -11.09
CA ARG A 299 -16.84 9.82 -11.99
C ARG A 299 -18.29 9.23 -11.90
N VAL A 300 -19.00 9.57 -10.81
CA VAL A 300 -20.45 9.46 -10.52
C VAL A 300 -21.18 8.08 -10.53
N LYS A 301 -22.10 7.96 -9.55
CA LYS A 301 -23.23 7.04 -9.29
C LYS A 301 -22.98 5.64 -8.70
N HIS A 302 -21.86 4.97 -8.97
CA HIS A 302 -21.52 3.68 -8.32
C HIS A 302 -20.10 3.56 -7.76
N GLY A 303 -19.39 4.68 -7.62
CA GLY A 303 -18.05 4.70 -7.01
C GLY A 303 -16.95 4.08 -7.88
N LYS A 304 -15.74 4.66 -7.83
CA LYS A 304 -14.52 3.92 -8.12
C LYS A 304 -13.84 3.64 -6.77
N ARG A 305 -13.23 2.47 -6.65
CA ARG A 305 -12.49 1.95 -5.49
C ARG A 305 -10.98 2.08 -5.74
N GLY A 306 -10.17 1.86 -4.72
CA GLY A 306 -8.72 1.76 -4.83
C GLY A 306 -7.92 2.73 -3.96
N VAL A 307 -8.55 3.76 -3.37
CA VAL A 307 -7.85 4.69 -2.46
C VAL A 307 -7.39 3.96 -1.20
N GLU A 308 -8.15 2.98 -0.76
CA GLU A 308 -7.83 2.06 0.33
C GLU A 308 -6.49 1.32 0.14
N GLY A 309 -6.02 1.13 -1.10
CA GLY A 309 -4.76 0.46 -1.43
C GLY A 309 -3.61 1.43 -1.74
N ALA A 310 -3.80 2.74 -1.57
CA ALA A 310 -2.86 3.77 -2.05
C ALA A 310 -1.45 3.63 -1.46
N GLN A 311 -1.33 3.30 -0.17
CA GLN A 311 -0.02 3.15 0.49
C GLN A 311 0.78 1.97 -0.07
N SER A 312 0.14 0.83 -0.33
CA SER A 312 0.81 -0.32 -0.96
C SER A 312 1.25 -0.01 -2.39
N LEU A 313 0.43 0.72 -3.15
CA LEU A 313 0.79 1.15 -4.50
C LEU A 313 1.94 2.15 -4.49
N GLU A 314 1.96 3.05 -3.52
CA GLU A 314 3.04 3.99 -3.31
C GLU A 314 4.36 3.26 -3.01
N HIS A 315 4.34 2.30 -2.08
CA HIS A 315 5.54 1.53 -1.73
C HIS A 315 6.10 0.73 -2.93
N ILE A 316 5.25 0.20 -3.82
CA ILE A 316 5.69 -0.41 -5.08
C ILE A 316 6.43 0.62 -5.96
N LEU A 317 5.87 1.83 -6.10
CA LEU A 317 6.51 2.89 -6.90
C LEU A 317 7.80 3.39 -6.27
N GLU A 318 7.88 3.49 -4.93
CA GLU A 318 9.10 3.82 -4.20
C GLU A 318 10.19 2.76 -4.44
N ALA A 319 9.85 1.47 -4.28
CA ALA A 319 10.79 0.36 -4.47
C ALA A 319 11.36 0.29 -5.90
N TYR A 320 10.61 0.81 -6.88
CA TYR A 320 10.99 0.87 -8.30
C TYR A 320 11.03 2.29 -8.85
N MET A 321 11.51 3.26 -8.05
CA MET A 321 11.54 4.69 -8.41
C MET A 321 12.22 4.96 -9.76
N ASP A 322 13.35 4.30 -10.05
CA ASP A 322 14.02 4.44 -11.34
C ASP A 322 13.12 4.07 -12.53
N SER A 323 12.29 3.02 -12.38
CA SER A 323 11.31 2.63 -13.40
C SER A 323 10.22 3.68 -13.59
N LEU A 324 9.71 4.28 -12.50
CA LEU A 324 8.77 5.39 -12.58
C LEU A 324 9.38 6.56 -13.37
N ILE A 325 10.61 6.94 -13.05
CA ILE A 325 11.33 8.05 -13.69
C ILE A 325 11.46 7.80 -15.20
N VAL A 326 12.02 6.65 -15.57
CA VAL A 326 12.27 6.30 -16.98
C VAL A 326 10.98 6.11 -17.76
N SER A 327 9.93 5.56 -17.15
CA SER A 327 8.61 5.41 -17.80
C SER A 327 8.01 6.75 -18.21
N TYR A 328 8.18 7.79 -17.40
CA TYR A 328 7.75 9.14 -17.76
C TYR A 328 8.63 9.76 -18.84
N ALA A 329 9.95 9.70 -18.66
CA ALA A 329 10.93 10.35 -19.53
C ALA A 329 11.01 9.74 -20.95
N THR A 330 10.75 8.45 -21.10
CA THR A 330 10.97 7.76 -22.39
C THR A 330 9.71 7.41 -23.17
N GLY A 331 8.53 7.51 -22.53
CA GLY A 331 7.22 7.41 -23.20
C GLY A 331 6.96 6.13 -24.02
N GLY A 332 7.69 5.04 -23.76
CA GLY A 332 7.69 3.85 -24.60
C GLY A 332 6.36 3.10 -24.66
N TRP A 333 6.14 2.39 -25.77
CA TRP A 333 5.04 1.43 -25.94
C TRP A 333 5.59 0.01 -25.80
N GLU A 334 5.77 -0.45 -24.57
CA GLU A 334 6.10 -1.85 -24.30
C GLU A 334 4.97 -2.56 -23.55
N TYR A 335 4.86 -3.86 -23.81
CA TYR A 335 4.01 -4.77 -23.05
C TYR A 335 4.54 -4.86 -21.61
N PRO A 336 3.68 -4.91 -20.58
CA PRO A 336 4.15 -5.06 -19.19
C PRO A 336 5.13 -6.23 -19.05
N GLY A 337 6.18 -6.02 -18.26
CA GLY A 337 7.25 -7.00 -18.05
C GLY A 337 8.52 -6.35 -17.50
N THR A 338 9.64 -7.06 -17.54
CA THR A 338 10.94 -6.55 -17.08
C THR A 338 11.88 -6.17 -18.22
N TYR A 339 12.69 -5.14 -18.01
CA TYR A 339 13.72 -4.70 -18.94
C TYR A 339 15.03 -4.32 -18.22
N THR A 340 16.09 -4.08 -19.00
CA THR A 340 17.29 -3.42 -18.48
C THR A 340 17.10 -1.92 -18.63
N LEU A 341 16.82 -1.27 -17.51
CA LEU A 341 16.62 0.16 -17.43
C LEU A 341 17.95 0.88 -17.58
N THR A 342 17.94 2.00 -18.32
CA THR A 342 19.07 2.94 -18.37
C THR A 342 18.63 4.24 -17.73
N THR A 343 19.31 4.67 -16.66
CA THR A 343 19.01 5.94 -15.98
C THR A 343 19.44 7.13 -16.84
N ALA A 344 19.05 8.34 -16.45
CA ALA A 344 19.50 9.59 -17.08
C ALA A 344 21.04 9.68 -17.20
N THR A 345 21.75 9.18 -16.20
CA THR A 345 23.22 9.16 -16.08
C THR A 345 23.87 7.93 -16.70
N GLY A 346 23.11 7.13 -17.47
CA GLY A 346 23.64 5.97 -18.20
C GLY A 346 23.84 4.70 -17.37
N GLN A 347 23.49 4.70 -16.08
CA GLN A 347 23.55 3.49 -15.24
C GLN A 347 22.55 2.45 -15.75
N LYS A 348 22.99 1.19 -15.85
CA LYS A 348 22.13 0.08 -16.27
C LYS A 348 21.63 -0.73 -15.07
N ILE A 349 20.32 -0.82 -14.93
CA ILE A 349 19.64 -1.55 -13.86
C ILE A 349 18.85 -2.72 -14.48
N PRO A 350 19.35 -3.97 -14.36
CA PRO A 350 18.66 -5.12 -14.90
C PRO A 350 17.39 -5.45 -14.10
N ASN A 351 16.46 -6.15 -14.75
CA ASN A 351 15.25 -6.68 -14.12
C ASN A 351 14.39 -5.58 -13.47
N SER A 352 14.24 -4.45 -14.18
CA SER A 352 13.40 -3.34 -13.74
C SER A 352 12.01 -3.47 -14.34
N PRO A 353 10.92 -3.21 -13.60
CA PRO A 353 9.56 -3.30 -14.13
C PRO A 353 9.30 -2.19 -15.14
N TRP A 354 8.66 -2.52 -16.25
CA TRP A 354 8.12 -1.54 -17.17
C TRP A 354 6.75 -1.09 -16.69
N PHE A 355 6.59 0.21 -16.41
CA PHE A 355 5.30 0.78 -16.07
C PHE A 355 4.73 1.57 -17.25
N ASN A 356 3.53 1.20 -17.71
CA ASN A 356 2.85 1.97 -18.73
C ASN A 356 2.46 3.33 -18.15
N ARG A 357 2.76 4.39 -18.89
CA ARG A 357 2.50 5.77 -18.48
C ARG A 357 1.01 6.05 -18.17
N MET A 358 0.07 5.49 -18.94
CA MET A 358 -1.36 5.65 -18.65
C MET A 358 -1.77 4.93 -17.36
N SER A 359 -1.16 3.79 -17.06
CA SER A 359 -1.41 3.06 -15.82
C SER A 359 -0.83 3.81 -14.63
N LEU A 360 0.40 4.33 -14.75
CA LEU A 360 1.01 5.21 -13.76
C LEU A 360 0.12 6.41 -13.44
N ASP A 361 -0.50 7.03 -14.44
CA ASP A 361 -1.40 8.16 -14.21
C ASP A 361 -2.55 7.80 -13.28
N VAL A 362 -3.17 6.63 -13.50
CA VAL A 362 -4.28 6.15 -12.68
C VAL A 362 -3.80 5.84 -11.25
N ILE A 363 -2.65 5.17 -11.10
CA ILE A 363 -2.07 4.86 -9.79
C ILE A 363 -1.72 6.14 -9.03
N LEU A 364 -1.01 7.08 -9.64
CA LEU A 364 -0.64 8.36 -9.04
C LEU A 364 -1.88 9.20 -8.72
N GLY A 365 -2.91 9.14 -9.56
CA GLY A 365 -4.20 9.74 -9.28
C GLY A 365 -4.84 9.21 -7.99
N VAL A 366 -4.71 7.91 -7.71
CA VAL A 366 -5.19 7.25 -6.49
C VAL A 366 -4.31 7.59 -5.29
N ILE A 367 -2.97 7.52 -5.42
CA ILE A 367 -2.01 7.93 -4.38
C ILE A 367 -2.27 9.37 -3.97
N GLY A 368 -2.55 10.26 -4.92
CA GLY A 368 -2.88 11.65 -4.64
C GLY A 368 -4.19 11.87 -3.87
N ARG A 369 -4.98 10.83 -3.59
CA ARG A 369 -6.20 10.90 -2.76
C ARG A 369 -6.01 10.36 -1.35
N ASP A 370 -4.88 9.76 -1.04
CA ASP A 370 -4.47 9.37 0.30
C ASP A 370 -3.36 10.33 0.77
N GLY A 371 -3.59 11.03 1.88
CA GLY A 371 -2.66 12.07 2.33
C GLY A 371 -1.30 11.50 2.71
N ARG A 372 -1.28 10.33 3.35
CA ARG A 372 -0.06 9.68 3.81
C ARG A 372 0.75 9.11 2.65
N ALA A 373 0.11 8.42 1.72
CA ALA A 373 0.75 7.92 0.51
C ALA A 373 1.31 9.08 -0.32
N MET A 374 0.59 10.21 -0.44
CA MET A 374 1.13 11.39 -1.13
C MET A 374 2.41 11.93 -0.46
N ILE A 375 2.44 12.03 0.88
CA ILE A 375 3.62 12.50 1.62
C ILE A 375 4.80 11.54 1.46
N HIS A 376 4.56 10.22 1.56
CA HIS A 376 5.60 9.20 1.41
C HIS A 376 6.19 9.23 -0.01
N LEU A 377 5.34 9.25 -1.04
CA LEU A 377 5.81 9.34 -2.42
C LEU A 377 6.60 10.62 -2.65
N ARG A 378 6.14 11.76 -2.12
CA ARG A 378 6.88 13.03 -2.23
C ARG A 378 8.24 12.95 -1.56
N THR A 379 8.33 12.29 -0.42
CA THR A 379 9.58 12.06 0.30
C THR A 379 10.53 11.20 -0.55
N ALA A 380 10.03 10.12 -1.15
CA ALA A 380 10.80 9.25 -2.04
C ALA A 380 11.31 10.01 -3.28
N VAL A 381 10.46 10.82 -3.92
CA VAL A 381 10.83 11.64 -5.08
C VAL A 381 11.87 12.71 -4.69
N ASN A 382 11.67 13.43 -3.58
CA ASN A 382 12.65 14.41 -3.08
C ASN A 382 14.01 13.77 -2.83
N ASN A 383 14.04 12.58 -2.21
CA ASN A 383 15.26 11.85 -1.97
C ASN A 383 15.92 11.37 -3.27
N ALA A 384 15.13 10.88 -4.23
CA ALA A 384 15.66 10.45 -5.52
C ALA A 384 16.29 11.63 -6.26
N GLU A 385 15.59 12.76 -6.40
CA GLU A 385 16.12 13.96 -7.05
C GLU A 385 17.44 14.45 -6.43
N LEU A 386 17.56 14.44 -5.09
CA LEU A 386 18.81 14.85 -4.42
C LEU A 386 19.98 13.88 -4.61
N ASN A 387 19.71 12.59 -4.84
CA ASN A 387 20.73 11.54 -4.87
C ASN A 387 21.00 10.98 -6.28
N SER A 388 20.25 11.39 -7.29
CA SER A 388 20.32 10.82 -8.63
C SER A 388 21.45 11.37 -9.50
N LEU A 389 22.14 12.44 -9.09
CA LEU A 389 23.39 12.92 -9.73
C LEU A 389 24.61 12.18 -9.16
N PRO A 390 25.33 11.36 -9.95
CA PRO A 390 26.52 10.67 -9.50
C PRO A 390 27.67 11.64 -9.14
N PRO A 391 28.52 11.28 -8.16
CA PRO A 391 29.76 12.02 -7.93
C PRO A 391 30.63 12.08 -9.19
N GLY A 392 31.05 13.28 -9.56
CA GLY A 392 31.88 13.52 -10.75
C GLY A 392 31.11 13.75 -12.04
N SER A 393 29.79 13.94 -11.97
CA SER A 393 28.99 14.47 -13.09
C SER A 393 29.47 15.83 -13.57
N ASP A 394 29.09 16.20 -14.79
CA ASP A 394 29.38 17.49 -15.42
C ASP A 394 28.10 18.28 -15.78
N GLU A 395 28.25 19.40 -16.49
CA GLU A 395 27.14 20.27 -16.91
C GLU A 395 26.20 19.58 -17.94
N GLU A 396 26.72 18.68 -18.77
CA GLU A 396 25.92 17.92 -19.73
C GLU A 396 25.05 16.89 -18.99
N ASP A 397 25.64 16.18 -18.01
CA ASP A 397 24.90 15.29 -17.12
C ASP A 397 23.78 16.03 -16.37
N LEU A 398 24.07 17.22 -15.84
CA LEU A 398 23.09 18.05 -15.13
C LEU A 398 21.91 18.43 -16.04
N THR A 399 22.19 18.77 -17.30
CA THR A 399 21.16 19.13 -18.29
C THR A 399 20.24 17.94 -18.58
N ILE A 400 20.81 16.76 -18.87
CA ILE A 400 20.04 15.53 -19.14
C ILE A 400 19.21 15.15 -17.91
N PHE A 401 19.81 15.23 -16.73
CA PHE A 401 19.17 14.96 -15.46
C PHE A 401 17.96 15.88 -15.21
N ALA A 402 18.15 17.19 -15.39
CA ALA A 402 17.10 18.18 -15.20
C ALA A 402 15.99 18.06 -16.26
N ASP A 403 16.28 17.59 -17.46
CA ASP A 403 15.27 17.32 -18.47
C ASP A 403 14.41 16.08 -18.11
N TYR A 404 15.06 14.99 -17.71
CA TYR A 404 14.37 13.76 -17.29
C TYR A 404 13.41 13.99 -16.12
N TRP A 405 13.87 14.67 -15.07
CA TRP A 405 13.05 14.93 -13.90
C TRP A 405 11.95 15.97 -14.15
N ALA A 406 12.15 16.89 -15.11
CA ALA A 406 11.10 17.80 -15.53
C ALA A 406 9.90 17.04 -16.08
N GLU A 407 10.16 15.98 -16.85
CA GLU A 407 9.10 15.14 -17.38
C GLU A 407 8.33 14.39 -16.28
N VAL A 408 9.06 13.82 -15.33
CA VAL A 408 8.48 13.10 -14.17
C VAL A 408 7.62 14.04 -13.35
N GLU A 409 8.11 15.24 -13.06
CA GLU A 409 7.42 16.16 -12.16
C GLU A 409 6.19 16.79 -12.81
N GLY A 410 6.31 17.18 -14.09
CA GLY A 410 5.17 17.65 -14.88
C GLY A 410 4.09 16.57 -15.02
N GLY A 411 4.50 15.33 -15.30
CA GLY A 411 3.62 14.17 -15.46
C GLY A 411 2.91 13.77 -14.16
N THR A 412 3.66 13.68 -13.05
CA THR A 412 3.13 13.30 -11.73
C THR A 412 2.16 14.34 -11.20
N THR A 413 2.52 15.63 -11.28
CA THR A 413 1.64 16.73 -10.87
C THR A 413 0.33 16.72 -11.67
N ASN A 414 0.40 16.43 -12.97
CA ASN A 414 -0.79 16.28 -13.81
C ASN A 414 -1.63 15.05 -13.41
N ALA A 415 -1.01 13.88 -13.24
CA ALA A 415 -1.70 12.66 -12.87
C ALA A 415 -2.49 12.83 -11.55
N ILE A 416 -1.84 13.39 -10.52
CA ILE A 416 -2.47 13.70 -9.23
C ILE A 416 -3.63 14.69 -9.40
N GLY A 417 -3.42 15.81 -10.09
CA GLY A 417 -4.45 16.85 -10.29
C GLY A 417 -5.66 16.38 -11.11
N THR A 418 -5.46 15.45 -12.04
CA THR A 418 -6.53 14.91 -12.90
C THR A 418 -7.18 13.64 -12.34
N GLY A 419 -6.60 13.05 -11.29
CA GLY A 419 -6.97 11.72 -10.82
C GLY A 419 -6.65 10.61 -11.83
N GLY A 420 -5.63 10.82 -12.68
CA GLY A 420 -5.23 9.92 -13.75
C GLY A 420 -6.18 9.85 -14.95
N ILE A 421 -7.18 10.75 -15.01
CA ILE A 421 -8.19 10.74 -16.08
C ILE A 421 -7.70 11.64 -17.21
N ARG A 422 -7.25 11.02 -18.31
CA ARG A 422 -6.88 11.74 -19.54
C ARG A 422 -8.05 12.61 -20.03
N GLY A 423 -7.80 13.90 -20.28
CA GLY A 423 -8.81 14.85 -20.71
C GLY A 423 -9.92 15.11 -19.68
N ALA A 424 -9.62 15.04 -18.38
CA ALA A 424 -10.59 15.28 -17.33
C ALA A 424 -11.26 16.66 -17.47
N ALA A 425 -12.56 16.71 -17.74
CA ALA A 425 -13.29 17.98 -17.89
C ALA A 425 -13.24 18.90 -16.65
N ASN A 426 -13.13 18.32 -15.45
CA ASN A 426 -13.05 19.03 -14.17
C ASN A 426 -11.94 18.40 -13.28
N PRO A 427 -10.65 18.70 -13.53
CA PRO A 427 -9.56 18.32 -12.62
C PRO A 427 -9.77 18.87 -11.22
N ASP A 428 -9.23 18.21 -10.21
CA ASP A 428 -9.18 18.76 -8.86
C ASP A 428 -7.75 19.18 -8.54
N TYR A 429 -7.39 20.38 -8.98
CA TYR A 429 -6.03 20.89 -8.84
C TYR A 429 -5.62 21.18 -7.39
N ARG A 430 -6.51 21.01 -6.40
CA ARG A 430 -6.12 21.08 -4.99
C ARG A 430 -5.09 19.99 -4.64
N PHE A 431 -5.20 18.80 -5.23
CA PHE A 431 -4.21 17.73 -5.00
C PHE A 431 -2.89 18.00 -5.73
N ALA A 432 -2.92 18.61 -6.93
CA ALA A 432 -1.70 19.05 -7.60
C ALA A 432 -0.99 20.18 -6.83
N GLN A 433 -1.77 21.09 -6.23
CA GLN A 433 -1.23 22.11 -5.33
C GLN A 433 -0.61 21.46 -4.09
N ALA A 434 -1.30 20.51 -3.44
CA ALA A 434 -0.77 19.78 -2.29
C ALA A 434 0.58 19.11 -2.63
N TRP A 435 0.66 18.40 -3.76
CA TRP A 435 1.90 17.80 -4.25
C TRP A 435 3.03 18.82 -4.40
N THR A 436 2.72 19.98 -4.97
CA THR A 436 3.68 21.08 -5.18
C THR A 436 4.15 21.67 -3.86
N ASP A 437 3.24 21.88 -2.90
CA ASP A 437 3.54 22.49 -1.60
C ASP A 437 4.41 21.56 -0.74
N LEU A 438 4.19 20.24 -0.82
CA LEU A 438 5.03 19.26 -0.15
C LEU A 438 6.45 19.20 -0.72
N ALA A 439 6.68 19.57 -1.99
CA ALA A 439 7.97 19.37 -2.65
C ALA A 439 9.13 20.17 -2.02
N ASN A 440 8.84 21.32 -1.40
CA ASN A 440 9.87 22.16 -0.78
C ASN A 440 10.08 21.89 0.71
N LYS A 441 9.19 21.12 1.35
CA LYS A 441 9.29 20.83 2.78
C LYS A 441 10.49 19.93 3.07
N PRO A 442 11.30 20.20 4.11
CA PRO A 442 12.40 19.34 4.51
C PRO A 442 11.88 17.98 4.98
N ALA A 443 12.74 16.96 4.93
CA ALA A 443 12.40 15.60 5.33
C ALA A 443 11.84 15.52 6.77
N SER A 444 12.30 16.37 7.70
CA SER A 444 11.77 16.43 9.06
C SER A 444 10.30 16.88 9.10
N GLU A 445 9.94 17.88 8.30
CA GLU A 445 8.58 18.40 8.26
C GLU A 445 7.64 17.44 7.51
N LEU A 446 8.11 16.80 6.44
CA LEU A 446 7.38 15.71 5.80
C LEU A 446 7.12 14.55 6.77
N ALA A 447 8.11 14.19 7.60
CA ALA A 447 7.93 13.17 8.63
C ALA A 447 6.93 13.61 9.72
N GLU A 448 6.94 14.88 10.13
CA GLU A 448 5.95 15.43 11.06
C GLU A 448 4.54 15.43 10.49
N LEU A 449 4.36 15.83 9.22
CA LEU A 449 3.08 15.75 8.52
C LEU A 449 2.59 14.31 8.39
N ALA A 450 3.48 13.37 8.07
CA ALA A 450 3.14 11.94 8.02
C ALA A 450 2.70 11.41 9.39
N GLN A 451 3.31 11.86 10.49
CA GLN A 451 2.88 11.51 11.85
C GLN A 451 1.54 12.13 12.24
N GLN A 452 1.28 13.38 11.84
CA GLN A 452 -0.03 14.01 12.03
C GLN A 452 -1.13 13.27 11.25
N CYS A 453 -0.77 12.67 10.12
CA CYS A 453 -1.60 11.75 9.38
C CYS A 453 -1.77 10.35 10.03
N VAL A 454 -1.19 10.08 11.20
CA VAL A 454 -1.28 8.80 11.93
C VAL A 454 -2.02 8.95 13.27
N SER A 455 -2.23 10.16 13.80
CA SER A 455 -2.65 10.29 15.21
C SER A 455 -4.15 10.00 15.44
N ASP A 456 -4.41 8.93 16.19
CA ASP A 456 -5.67 8.60 16.86
C ASP A 456 -6.19 9.77 17.72
N ALA A 457 -7.17 10.50 17.22
CA ALA A 457 -8.07 11.30 18.06
C ALA A 457 -9.28 11.74 17.24
N PHE A 458 -10.29 10.87 17.16
CA PHE A 458 -11.72 11.13 17.40
C PHE A 458 -12.53 10.02 16.72
N ASP A 459 -13.49 9.49 17.47
CA ASP A 459 -14.52 8.55 17.04
C ASP A 459 -14.94 8.78 15.56
N ASP A 460 -14.87 7.71 14.77
CA ASP A 460 -15.50 7.51 13.45
C ASP A 460 -15.06 8.35 12.22
N ALA A 461 -13.81 8.81 12.08
CA ALA A 461 -13.40 9.52 10.85
C ALA A 461 -12.01 9.17 10.29
N ALA A 462 -12.04 8.64 9.06
CA ALA A 462 -10.97 8.50 8.05
C ALA A 462 -9.54 8.90 8.46
N VAL A 463 -8.70 7.89 8.62
CA VAL A 463 -7.23 7.99 8.72
C VAL A 463 -6.68 8.81 7.54
N CYS A 464 -6.22 10.03 7.82
CA CYS A 464 -5.65 11.02 6.89
C CYS A 464 -6.04 10.93 5.41
N ASP A 465 -7.31 11.17 5.12
CA ASP A 465 -7.71 11.42 3.74
C ASP A 465 -7.00 12.67 3.18
N SER A 466 -6.92 12.76 1.85
CA SER A 466 -6.26 13.90 1.19
C SER A 466 -6.91 15.26 1.48
N SER A 467 -8.12 15.31 2.03
CA SER A 467 -8.75 16.57 2.45
C SER A 467 -8.15 17.11 3.74
N THR A 468 -7.82 16.22 4.68
CA THR A 468 -7.11 16.52 5.92
C THR A 468 -5.71 17.08 5.62
N LEU A 469 -4.97 16.43 4.71
CA LEU A 469 -3.67 16.93 4.25
C LEU A 469 -3.79 18.33 3.65
N ILE A 470 -4.77 18.54 2.77
CA ILE A 470 -5.00 19.86 2.18
C ILE A 470 -5.28 20.91 3.27
N ASP A 471 -6.06 20.58 4.29
CA ASP A 471 -6.34 21.50 5.40
C ASP A 471 -5.07 21.83 6.21
N LEU A 472 -4.18 20.86 6.44
CA LEU A 472 -2.88 21.10 7.06
C LEU A 472 -1.97 22.03 6.21
N LEU A 473 -2.10 21.97 4.89
CA LEU A 473 -1.30 22.80 3.96
C LEU A 473 -1.91 24.19 3.68
N LYS A 474 -3.21 24.39 3.96
CA LYS A 474 -3.95 25.60 3.59
C LYS A 474 -3.44 26.88 4.25
N ASP A 475 -2.77 26.76 5.39
CA ASP A 475 -2.20 27.91 6.09
C ASP A 475 -0.88 28.40 5.47
N ASP A 476 -0.27 27.64 4.53
CA ASP A 476 1.06 27.93 3.97
C ASP A 476 1.07 28.62 2.59
N THR A 477 -0.03 28.66 1.81
CA THR A 477 0.04 29.30 0.47
C THR A 477 -1.17 30.15 0.05
N SER A 478 -0.87 31.26 -0.63
CA SER A 478 -1.87 32.15 -1.24
C SER A 478 -2.66 31.56 -2.43
N LEU A 479 -2.30 30.35 -2.88
CA LEU A 479 -2.92 29.67 -4.03
C LEU A 479 -4.16 28.83 -3.64
N TRP A 480 -4.36 28.56 -2.35
CA TRP A 480 -5.53 27.83 -1.83
C TRP A 480 -6.85 28.61 -1.90
N ARG A 481 -6.85 29.88 -2.39
CA ARG A 481 -8.03 30.76 -2.37
C ARG A 481 -9.26 30.11 -3.03
N ASN A 482 -10.35 30.15 -2.26
CA ASN A 482 -11.67 29.63 -2.56
C ASN A 482 -12.28 30.23 -3.83
N GLY A 483 -12.76 29.36 -4.70
CA GLY A 483 -13.58 29.67 -5.86
C GLY A 483 -13.73 28.41 -6.70
N ASP A 484 -14.96 28.01 -7.00
CA ASP A 484 -15.33 26.85 -7.83
C ASP A 484 -14.83 26.93 -9.29
N ASP A 485 -14.10 27.99 -9.63
CA ASP A 485 -13.68 28.26 -10.99
C ASP A 485 -12.34 27.59 -11.27
N ASN A 486 -12.46 26.39 -11.86
CA ASN A 486 -11.39 25.61 -12.47
C ASN A 486 -10.87 26.30 -13.75
N THR A 487 -10.42 27.55 -13.63
CA THR A 487 -10.03 28.40 -14.76
C THR A 487 -8.66 27.98 -15.30
N ASP A 488 -8.45 28.23 -16.60
CA ASP A 488 -7.13 28.11 -17.23
C ASP A 488 -6.06 28.93 -16.49
N GLU A 489 -6.46 30.03 -15.83
CA GLU A 489 -5.59 30.86 -15.00
C GLU A 489 -5.11 30.12 -13.74
N LYS A 490 -6.01 29.46 -12.99
CA LYS A 490 -5.63 28.68 -11.81
C LYS A 490 -4.70 27.52 -12.19
N ARG A 491 -5.03 26.81 -13.29
CA ARG A 491 -4.17 25.75 -13.85
C ARG A 491 -2.77 26.29 -14.19
N ARG A 492 -2.70 27.43 -14.86
CA ARG A 492 -1.43 28.07 -15.23
C ARG A 492 -0.63 28.50 -14.01
N ALA A 493 -1.29 29.02 -12.97
CA ALA A 493 -0.64 29.41 -11.73
C ALA A 493 -0.01 28.20 -11.02
N ILE A 494 -0.74 27.09 -10.90
CA ILE A 494 -0.26 25.86 -10.27
C ILE A 494 0.89 25.25 -11.07
N ARG A 495 0.75 25.17 -12.40
CA ARG A 495 1.82 24.73 -13.31
C ARG A 495 3.09 25.55 -13.11
N ASN A 496 2.97 26.87 -13.10
CA ASN A 496 4.11 27.75 -12.94
C ASN A 496 4.74 27.57 -11.56
N ALA A 497 3.93 27.47 -10.49
CA ALA A 497 4.43 27.22 -9.15
C ALA A 497 5.18 25.88 -9.04
N ALA A 498 4.65 24.81 -9.65
CA ALA A 498 5.28 23.50 -9.70
C ALA A 498 6.60 23.53 -10.46
N TYR A 499 6.64 24.17 -11.65
CA TYR A 499 7.87 24.33 -12.42
C TYR A 499 8.93 25.16 -11.67
N SER A 500 8.54 26.29 -11.08
CA SER A 500 9.44 27.11 -10.25
C SER A 500 9.97 26.30 -9.06
N SER A 501 9.11 25.51 -8.42
CA SER A 501 9.51 24.60 -7.34
C SER A 501 10.51 23.56 -7.79
N TYR A 502 10.30 22.98 -8.95
CA TYR A 502 11.20 22.02 -9.55
C TYR A 502 12.57 22.63 -9.85
N MET A 503 12.62 23.79 -10.52
CA MET A 503 13.88 24.46 -10.87
C MET A 503 14.73 24.82 -9.66
N ARG A 504 14.11 25.25 -8.55
CA ARG A 504 14.85 25.48 -7.29
C ARG A 504 15.52 24.22 -6.76
N ARG A 505 14.80 23.09 -6.78
CA ARG A 505 15.31 21.80 -6.29
C ARG A 505 16.44 21.29 -7.17
N MET A 506 16.36 21.50 -8.48
CA MET A 506 17.48 21.23 -9.39
C MET A 506 18.69 22.13 -9.14
N LEU A 507 18.49 23.41 -8.85
CA LEU A 507 19.59 24.32 -8.50
C LEU A 507 20.30 23.89 -7.20
N TRP A 508 19.55 23.43 -6.20
CA TRP A 508 20.12 22.86 -4.96
C TRP A 508 20.85 21.54 -5.21
N ALA A 509 20.32 20.67 -6.07
CA ALA A 509 20.99 19.43 -6.45
C ALA A 509 22.32 19.72 -7.18
N ALA A 510 22.33 20.69 -8.09
CA ALA A 510 23.54 21.16 -8.77
C ALA A 510 24.55 21.79 -7.79
N ASP A 511 24.10 22.59 -6.83
CA ASP A 511 24.96 23.19 -5.80
C ASP A 511 25.66 22.12 -4.96
N ALA A 512 24.92 21.10 -4.52
CA ALA A 512 25.45 19.97 -3.77
C ALA A 512 26.47 19.15 -4.59
N ALA A 513 26.30 19.10 -5.91
CA ALA A 513 27.23 18.44 -6.82
C ALA A 513 28.44 19.32 -7.21
N GLY A 514 28.45 20.61 -6.85
CA GLY A 514 29.52 21.54 -7.25
C GLY A 514 29.42 21.99 -8.71
N LEU A 515 28.23 21.94 -9.31
CA LEU A 515 27.99 22.15 -10.73
C LEU A 515 27.43 23.53 -11.08
N ASN A 516 27.13 24.37 -10.08
CA ASN A 516 26.71 25.73 -10.37
C ASN A 516 27.91 26.61 -10.67
N GLY A 517 27.81 27.45 -11.70
CA GLY A 517 28.92 28.20 -12.25
C GLY A 517 29.61 29.13 -11.26
N TYR A 518 28.92 29.63 -10.23
CA TYR A 518 29.54 30.42 -9.16
C TYR A 518 30.52 29.63 -8.28
N GLN A 519 30.51 28.30 -8.38
CA GLN A 519 31.44 27.39 -7.70
C GLN A 519 32.71 27.17 -8.54
N ASP A 520 32.70 27.52 -9.83
CA ASP A 520 33.88 27.58 -10.68
C ASP A 520 34.61 28.93 -10.51
N PRO A 521 35.84 28.96 -9.98
CA PRO A 521 36.61 30.18 -9.79
C PRO A 521 36.89 30.97 -11.08
N ASP A 522 36.86 30.31 -12.24
CA ASP A 522 37.19 30.91 -13.54
C ASP A 522 35.95 31.43 -14.30
N SER A 523 34.74 31.16 -13.79
CA SER A 523 33.48 31.51 -14.47
C SER A 523 33.14 33.00 -14.40
N GLY A 524 33.64 33.70 -13.38
CA GLY A 524 33.31 35.10 -13.11
C GLY A 524 31.91 35.32 -12.53
N HIS A 525 31.16 34.26 -12.22
CA HIS A 525 29.85 34.35 -11.58
C HIS A 525 29.98 34.46 -10.05
N THR A 526 29.13 35.28 -9.43
CA THR A 526 29.14 35.52 -7.97
C THR A 526 27.72 35.57 -7.41
N LEU A 527 27.60 35.29 -6.11
CA LEU A 527 26.33 35.22 -5.39
C LEU A 527 25.96 36.52 -4.64
N ASP A 528 26.86 37.51 -4.60
CA ASP A 528 26.71 38.72 -3.78
C ASP A 528 25.55 39.66 -4.19
N SER A 529 24.97 39.42 -5.37
CA SER A 529 23.89 40.21 -5.95
C SER A 529 22.49 39.73 -5.55
N TYR A 530 22.38 38.61 -4.83
CA TYR A 530 21.11 37.99 -4.46
C TYR A 530 20.87 38.08 -2.95
N SER A 531 19.90 38.89 -2.55
CA SER A 531 19.73 39.30 -1.15
C SER A 531 19.03 38.27 -0.27
N THR A 532 18.25 37.37 -0.87
CA THR A 532 17.38 36.41 -0.17
C THR A 532 17.66 34.97 -0.60
N ALA A 533 18.18 34.76 -1.82
CA ALA A 533 18.59 33.45 -2.31
C ALA A 533 19.99 33.02 -1.84
N THR A 534 20.73 33.88 -1.14
CA THR A 534 22.10 33.59 -0.70
C THR A 534 22.32 33.95 0.76
N VAL A 535 23.31 33.30 1.36
CA VAL A 535 23.74 33.55 2.73
C VAL A 535 25.21 33.94 2.70
N GLN A 536 25.54 35.05 3.35
CA GLN A 536 26.92 35.46 3.57
C GLN A 536 27.49 34.74 4.79
N ASP A 537 28.52 33.92 4.57
CA ASP A 537 29.23 33.23 5.64
C ASP A 537 30.14 34.20 6.42
N PRO A 538 30.55 33.86 7.66
CA PRO A 538 31.34 34.76 8.52
C PRO A 538 32.69 35.20 7.94
N ASP A 539 33.24 34.45 6.98
CA ASP A 539 34.47 34.77 6.27
C ASP A 539 34.27 35.77 5.10
N GLY A 540 33.03 36.18 4.86
CA GLY A 540 32.64 37.13 3.83
C GLY A 540 32.31 36.50 2.48
N THR A 541 32.44 35.17 2.36
CA THR A 541 32.01 34.42 1.17
C THR A 541 30.49 34.28 1.13
N TYR A 542 29.95 33.98 -0.06
CA TYR A 542 28.51 33.77 -0.25
C TYR A 542 28.27 32.34 -0.69
N ARG A 543 27.21 31.74 -0.16
CA ARG A 543 26.69 30.43 -0.58
C ARG A 543 25.20 30.53 -0.89
N LEU A 544 24.69 29.56 -1.65
CA LEU A 544 23.26 29.44 -1.90
C LEU A 544 22.50 29.18 -0.59
N ILE A 545 21.28 29.70 -0.49
CA ILE A 545 20.38 29.36 0.62
C ILE A 545 20.05 27.86 0.58
N THR A 546 20.11 27.19 1.74
CA THR A 546 19.74 25.78 1.83
C THR A 546 18.22 25.58 1.76
N PRO A 547 17.72 24.38 1.40
CA PRO A 547 16.29 24.09 1.47
C PRO A 547 15.68 24.40 2.85
N GLN A 548 16.41 24.09 3.93
CA GLN A 548 15.96 24.35 5.30
C GLN A 548 15.87 25.84 5.61
N GLU A 549 16.87 26.63 5.21
CA GLU A 549 16.84 28.08 5.39
C GLU A 549 15.74 28.74 4.56
N TYR A 550 15.50 28.26 3.33
CA TYR A 550 14.43 28.75 2.47
C TYR A 550 13.06 28.54 3.13
N GLU A 551 12.80 27.40 3.76
CA GLU A 551 11.52 27.15 4.42
C GLU A 551 11.27 28.03 5.64
N HIS A 552 12.32 28.52 6.29
CA HIS A 552 12.22 29.47 7.41
C HIS A 552 11.99 30.93 6.99
N LEU A 553 12.01 31.24 5.69
CA LEU A 553 11.70 32.57 5.18
C LEU A 553 10.21 32.90 5.36
N SER A 554 9.89 34.18 5.54
CA SER A 554 8.50 34.65 5.47
C SER A 554 7.94 34.51 4.05
N ASP A 555 6.61 34.50 3.87
CA ASP A 555 5.97 34.44 2.55
C ASP A 555 6.47 35.51 1.56
N GLU A 556 6.75 36.71 2.06
CA GLU A 556 7.28 37.80 1.24
C GLU A 556 8.73 37.53 0.80
N GLU A 557 9.54 36.99 1.71
CA GLU A 557 10.92 36.59 1.43
C GLU A 557 10.96 35.36 0.52
N LYS A 558 10.12 34.34 0.72
CA LYS A 558 9.98 33.19 -0.19
C LYS A 558 9.65 33.65 -1.61
N LYS A 559 8.76 34.64 -1.79
CA LYS A 559 8.46 35.23 -3.11
C LYS A 559 9.70 35.88 -3.75
N ARG A 560 10.48 36.63 -2.97
CA ARG A 560 11.72 37.28 -3.48
C ARG A 560 12.80 36.25 -3.79
N ALA A 561 13.04 35.32 -2.86
CA ALA A 561 13.95 34.20 -3.04
C ALA A 561 13.59 33.38 -4.29
N ASN A 562 12.31 33.12 -4.54
CA ASN A 562 11.88 32.44 -5.76
C ASN A 562 12.28 33.19 -7.02
N THR A 563 12.05 34.50 -7.08
CA THR A 563 12.48 35.32 -8.21
C THR A 563 14.00 35.32 -8.38
N GLU A 564 14.75 35.44 -7.29
CA GLU A 564 16.22 35.43 -7.32
C GLU A 564 16.79 34.05 -7.73
N LEU A 565 16.21 32.95 -7.23
CA LEU A 565 16.60 31.58 -7.58
C LEU A 565 16.27 31.24 -9.04
N GLU A 566 15.15 31.74 -9.57
CA GLU A 566 14.81 31.62 -10.99
C GLU A 566 15.81 32.37 -11.88
N MET A 567 16.18 33.60 -11.50
CA MET A 567 17.23 34.36 -12.21
C MET A 567 18.58 33.65 -12.15
N LEU A 568 18.92 33.06 -11.01
CA LEU A 568 20.16 32.32 -10.84
C LEU A 568 20.16 31.03 -11.69
N ALA A 569 19.06 30.30 -11.75
CA ALA A 569 18.93 29.14 -12.63
C ALA A 569 19.12 29.54 -14.12
N ASP A 570 18.56 30.66 -14.56
CA ASP A 570 18.70 31.20 -15.93
C ASP A 570 20.10 31.78 -16.23
N THR A 571 20.99 31.86 -15.24
CA THR A 571 22.36 32.38 -15.44
C THR A 571 23.22 31.35 -16.18
N PRO A 572 24.02 31.77 -17.18
CA PRO A 572 25.01 30.89 -17.81
C PRO A 572 25.92 30.20 -16.79
N GLY A 573 26.21 28.92 -17.00
CA GLY A 573 26.97 28.09 -16.05
C GLY A 573 26.19 27.58 -14.84
N CYS A 574 24.94 27.98 -14.62
CA CYS A 574 24.01 27.25 -13.75
C CYS A 574 23.17 26.29 -14.62
N MET A 575 21.89 26.58 -14.88
CA MET A 575 21.13 25.86 -15.91
C MET A 575 21.15 26.58 -17.25
N GLY A 576 21.21 27.92 -17.25
CA GLY A 576 21.40 28.74 -18.45
C GLY A 576 20.47 28.34 -19.60
N ASP A 577 21.07 27.99 -20.74
CA ASP A 577 20.34 27.64 -21.96
C ASP A 577 19.43 26.39 -21.81
N ALA A 578 19.74 25.48 -20.86
CA ALA A 578 18.94 24.29 -20.60
C ALA A 578 17.56 24.60 -20.01
N VAL A 579 17.37 25.76 -19.35
CA VAL A 579 16.11 26.16 -18.72
C VAL A 579 14.94 26.09 -19.70
N GLY A 580 15.17 26.48 -20.97
CA GLY A 580 14.14 26.44 -22.00
C GLY A 580 13.70 25.02 -22.37
N GLU A 581 14.64 24.10 -22.51
CA GLU A 581 14.37 22.69 -22.82
C GLU A 581 13.67 22.00 -21.66
N VAL A 582 14.23 22.13 -20.45
CA VAL A 582 13.65 21.62 -19.20
C VAL A 582 12.22 22.14 -18.99
N LYS A 583 11.98 23.42 -19.29
CA LYS A 583 10.63 24.00 -19.25
C LYS A 583 9.68 23.34 -20.24
N ASN A 584 10.14 23.11 -21.47
CA ASN A 584 9.32 22.49 -22.50
C ASN A 584 8.95 21.06 -22.12
N SER A 585 9.90 20.27 -21.61
CA SER A 585 9.67 18.89 -21.16
C SER A 585 8.68 18.83 -19.99
N PHE A 586 8.84 19.71 -18.99
CA PHE A 586 7.86 19.88 -17.91
C PHE A 586 6.48 20.24 -18.47
N ASP A 587 6.42 21.30 -19.28
CA ASP A 587 5.16 21.85 -19.79
C ASP A 587 4.45 20.85 -20.70
N GLN A 588 5.18 20.10 -21.52
CA GLN A 588 4.64 19.05 -22.39
C GLN A 588 3.98 17.96 -21.55
N GLN A 589 4.65 17.49 -20.51
CA GLN A 589 4.15 16.41 -19.65
C GLN A 589 2.97 16.87 -18.77
N PHE A 590 2.99 18.14 -18.36
CA PHE A 590 1.89 18.77 -17.66
C PHE A 590 0.67 19.07 -18.57
N GLN A 591 0.88 19.44 -19.85
CA GLN A 591 -0.15 19.99 -20.76
C GLN A 591 -0.67 19.03 -21.84
N GLU A 592 0.13 18.11 -22.41
CA GLU A 592 -0.29 17.20 -23.52
C GLU A 592 -1.50 16.31 -23.17
N ARG A 593 -1.89 16.27 -21.90
CA ARG A 593 -3.05 15.53 -21.40
C ARG A 593 -4.34 16.36 -21.37
N TYR A 594 -4.30 17.58 -21.90
CA TYR A 594 -5.40 18.53 -22.08
C TYR A 594 -5.38 19.23 -23.46
N PRO A 595 -5.60 18.53 -24.58
CA PRO A 595 -6.17 19.19 -25.76
C PRO A 595 -7.63 19.60 -25.51
#